data_AF-A0AAJ6D790-F1
#
_entry.id   AF-A0AAJ6D790-F1
#
_cell.length_a   1.000
_cell.length_b   1.000
_cell.length_c   1.000
_cell.angle_alpha   90.00
_cell.angle_beta   90.00
_cell.angle_gamma   90.00
#
_symmetry.space_group_name_H-M   'P 1'
#
loop_
_entity.id
_entity.type
_entity.pdbx_description
1 polymer ?
#
loop_
_entity_poly.entity_id
_entity_poly.type
_entity_poly.pdbx_seq_one_letter_code
_entity_poly.pdbx_strand_id
1 'polypeptide(L)'
;MKYLLASTCLAVGYLGLSLPASAAGCGTVTLALHNVQSAEVLTYVDKFILENGYGCSVETMPGDTVPSTTSMVEKSEPDVSSETWVDLLPEIVPRGLKDQKIIEAAKALPDGGVQGWWIPKYVAEAHPDIKTIDDALKHPELFPDPEDSSKGVIFNGAQGWGATVVTAQLFKAYNATDKGFNLLDPGSAAGLDGAIAKAYERKEGFITYYWAPTALLGKYDMVMLKFTVPQDAAEWKRCITNLQCPDPKPAAWPVDNVYTVLTKKFADSAPPEVLEYFKTRGWSNATVGKVMAWETENQATGDEGSKHFLKENKDIWTKWVPADVAKKVEAAL
;
A
#
# COMPACT_ATOMS: atom_id res chain seq x y z
N MET A 1 -65.14 -65.25 19.68
CA MET A 1 -65.54 -64.27 18.64
C MET A 1 -64.46 -63.21 18.56
N LYS A 2 -63.93 -62.94 17.35
CA LYS A 2 -63.07 -61.78 16.95
C LYS A 2 -61.55 -61.92 17.24
N TYR A 3 -60.74 -62.27 16.22
CA TYR A 3 -59.93 -61.42 15.28
C TYR A 3 -58.63 -60.90 15.94
N LEU A 4 -57.47 -61.53 15.64
CA LEU A 4 -56.43 -61.10 14.66
C LEU A 4 -55.84 -59.70 14.93
N LEU A 5 -54.51 -59.64 15.14
CA LEU A 5 -53.57 -58.81 14.36
C LEU A 5 -52.13 -59.01 14.86
N ALA A 6 -51.28 -59.50 13.95
CA ALA A 6 -49.83 -59.57 14.10
C ALA A 6 -49.23 -58.16 14.04
N SER A 7 -48.38 -57.81 15.00
CA SER A 7 -47.55 -56.59 14.96
C SER A 7 -46.20 -56.92 14.35
N THR A 8 -45.98 -56.41 13.14
CA THR A 8 -44.69 -56.41 12.44
C THR A 8 -43.86 -55.23 12.96
N CYS A 9 -42.78 -55.50 13.69
CA CYS A 9 -41.78 -54.49 14.06
C CYS A 9 -40.95 -54.10 12.83
N LEU A 10 -41.22 -52.93 12.24
CA LEU A 10 -40.33 -52.26 11.29
C LEU A 10 -39.35 -51.38 12.06
N ALA A 11 -38.15 -51.91 12.32
CA ALA A 11 -37.02 -51.12 12.77
C ALA A 11 -36.44 -50.34 11.58
N VAL A 12 -36.83 -49.08 11.44
CA VAL A 12 -36.19 -48.14 10.50
C VAL A 12 -34.88 -47.67 11.13
N GLY A 13 -33.77 -48.19 10.63
CA GLY A 13 -32.44 -47.71 11.00
C GLY A 13 -32.25 -46.28 10.53
N TYR A 14 -32.10 -45.35 11.47
CA TYR A 14 -31.57 -44.01 11.22
C TYR A 14 -30.08 -44.15 10.85
N LEU A 15 -29.80 -44.26 9.55
CA LEU A 15 -28.48 -43.97 9.01
C LEU A 15 -28.28 -42.46 9.13
N GLY A 16 -27.54 -42.04 10.17
CA GLY A 16 -27.04 -40.69 10.31
C GLY A 16 -26.13 -40.38 9.13
N LEU A 17 -26.67 -39.70 8.13
CA LEU A 17 -25.90 -39.00 7.10
C LEU A 17 -25.10 -37.91 7.83
N SER A 18 -23.83 -38.20 8.09
CA SER A 18 -22.82 -37.20 8.40
C SER A 18 -22.61 -36.40 7.12
N LEU A 19 -23.39 -35.32 6.97
CA LEU A 19 -23.04 -34.27 6.02
C LEU A 19 -21.62 -33.81 6.37
N PRO A 20 -20.68 -33.75 5.41
CA PRO A 20 -19.43 -33.09 5.67
C PRO A 20 -19.79 -31.66 6.09
N ALA A 21 -19.31 -31.24 7.25
CA ALA A 21 -19.30 -29.84 7.59
C ALA A 21 -18.46 -29.15 6.52
N SER A 22 -19.09 -28.58 5.49
CA SER A 22 -18.48 -27.50 4.73
C SER A 22 -18.07 -26.51 5.80
N ALA A 23 -16.76 -26.26 5.92
CA ALA A 23 -16.26 -25.17 6.72
C ALA A 23 -17.10 -23.95 6.38
N ALA A 24 -17.86 -23.44 7.34
CA ALA A 24 -18.56 -22.18 7.16
C ALA A 24 -17.44 -21.17 6.91
N GLY A 25 -17.32 -20.70 5.66
CA GLY A 25 -16.33 -19.72 5.27
C GLY A 25 -16.39 -18.50 6.18
N CYS A 26 -15.33 -17.69 6.22
CA CYS A 26 -15.25 -16.56 7.16
C CYS A 26 -16.23 -15.40 6.91
N GLY A 27 -17.25 -15.60 6.06
CA GLY A 27 -18.18 -14.57 5.60
C GLY A 27 -17.64 -13.80 4.40
N THR A 28 -18.25 -12.65 4.12
CA THR A 28 -17.76 -11.68 3.14
C THR A 28 -16.76 -10.74 3.80
N VAL A 29 -15.58 -10.58 3.20
CA VAL A 29 -14.54 -9.64 3.62
C VAL A 29 -14.32 -8.62 2.52
N THR A 30 -14.31 -7.34 2.86
CA THR A 30 -14.03 -6.24 1.90
C THR A 30 -12.59 -5.72 2.07
N LEU A 31 -11.82 -5.70 0.98
CA LEU A 31 -10.43 -5.22 0.98
C LEU A 31 -10.31 -3.92 0.20
N ALA A 32 -9.59 -2.94 0.73
CA ALA A 32 -9.18 -1.76 -0.03
C ALA A 32 -8.20 -2.17 -1.14
N LEU A 33 -8.51 -1.79 -2.38
CA LEU A 33 -7.62 -1.93 -3.52
C LEU A 33 -6.99 -0.58 -3.83
N HIS A 34 -5.81 -0.37 -3.26
CA HIS A 34 -5.00 0.82 -3.51
C HIS A 34 -4.33 0.74 -4.88
N ASN A 35 -4.04 1.90 -5.47
CA ASN A 35 -3.32 2.05 -6.75
C ASN A 35 -1.79 2.16 -6.57
N VAL A 36 -1.29 1.93 -5.37
CA VAL A 36 0.14 1.71 -5.09
C VAL A 36 0.42 0.24 -5.39
N GLN A 37 1.38 -0.05 -6.28
CA GLN A 37 1.65 -1.41 -6.77
C GLN A 37 1.86 -2.44 -5.65
N SER A 38 2.70 -2.14 -4.65
CA SER A 38 2.94 -3.04 -3.50
C SER A 38 1.66 -3.38 -2.73
N ALA A 39 0.83 -2.37 -2.48
CA ALA A 39 -0.44 -2.52 -1.78
C ALA A 39 -1.46 -3.31 -2.62
N GLU A 40 -1.49 -3.09 -3.94
CA GLU A 40 -2.34 -3.82 -4.89
C GLU A 40 -2.03 -5.31 -4.86
N VAL A 41 -0.75 -5.69 -5.01
CA VAL A 41 -0.30 -7.08 -4.96
C VAL A 41 -0.65 -7.71 -3.61
N LEU A 42 -0.38 -7.02 -2.49
CA LEU A 42 -0.68 -7.56 -1.17
C LEU A 42 -2.18 -7.77 -0.95
N THR A 43 -3.03 -6.88 -1.47
CA THR A 43 -4.49 -7.07 -1.46
C THR A 43 -4.91 -8.31 -2.26
N TYR A 44 -4.29 -8.59 -3.40
CA TYR A 44 -4.58 -9.80 -4.16
C TYR A 44 -4.02 -11.07 -3.51
N VAL A 45 -2.87 -10.99 -2.83
CA VAL A 45 -2.35 -12.09 -1.99
C VAL A 45 -3.33 -12.41 -0.87
N ASP A 46 -3.82 -11.38 -0.17
CA ASP A 46 -4.83 -11.52 0.87
C ASP A 46 -6.12 -12.14 0.33
N LYS A 47 -6.62 -11.62 -0.79
CA LYS A 47 -7.80 -12.18 -1.47
C LYS A 47 -7.61 -13.67 -1.76
N PHE A 48 -6.49 -14.05 -2.37
CA PHE A 48 -6.24 -15.43 -2.76
C PHE A 48 -6.16 -16.37 -1.55
N ILE A 49 -5.45 -15.97 -0.48
CA ILE A 49 -5.31 -16.77 0.74
C ILE A 49 -6.64 -16.89 1.48
N LEU A 50 -7.42 -15.81 1.58
CA LEU A 50 -8.73 -15.82 2.23
C LEU A 50 -9.73 -16.72 1.49
N GLU A 51 -9.80 -16.62 0.15
CA GLU A 51 -10.73 -17.41 -0.66
C GLU A 51 -10.33 -18.89 -0.69
N ASN A 52 -9.07 -19.19 -0.96
CA ASN A 52 -8.62 -20.57 -1.21
C ASN A 52 -8.11 -21.29 0.04
N GLY A 53 -7.67 -20.55 1.07
CA GLY A 53 -7.17 -21.11 2.32
C GLY A 53 -8.24 -21.17 3.42
N TYR A 54 -8.97 -20.07 3.60
CA TYR A 54 -9.95 -19.90 4.68
C TYR A 54 -11.41 -20.04 4.21
N GLY A 55 -11.67 -20.11 2.90
CA GLY A 55 -13.01 -20.27 2.34
C GLY A 55 -13.88 -19.02 2.44
N CYS A 56 -13.28 -17.85 2.61
CA CYS A 56 -13.99 -16.56 2.66
C CYS A 56 -14.54 -16.16 1.28
N SER A 57 -15.57 -15.32 1.25
CA SER A 57 -15.92 -14.55 0.05
C SER A 57 -15.21 -13.20 0.14
N VAL A 58 -14.46 -12.78 -0.88
CA VAL A 58 -13.70 -11.53 -0.81
C VAL A 58 -14.09 -10.56 -1.92
N GLU A 59 -14.42 -9.34 -1.53
CA GLU A 59 -14.69 -8.23 -2.45
C GLU A 59 -13.60 -7.16 -2.33
N THR A 60 -13.14 -6.65 -3.46
CA THR A 60 -12.16 -5.56 -3.50
C THR A 60 -12.85 -4.24 -3.83
N MET A 61 -12.58 -3.22 -3.03
CA MET A 61 -13.11 -1.87 -3.20
C MET A 61 -11.99 -0.94 -3.67
N PRO A 62 -12.03 -0.42 -4.91
CA PRO A 62 -11.06 0.57 -5.36
C PRO A 62 -11.08 1.81 -4.46
N GLY A 63 -9.91 2.28 -4.06
CA GLY A 63 -9.81 3.55 -3.35
C GLY A 63 -8.40 3.87 -2.89
N ASP A 64 -8.01 5.14 -3.00
CA ASP A 64 -6.70 5.62 -2.56
C ASP A 64 -6.54 5.61 -1.03
N THR A 65 -5.30 5.68 -0.55
CA THR A 65 -4.94 5.58 0.87
C THR A 65 -5.74 6.51 1.78
N VAL A 66 -5.86 7.80 1.42
CA VAL A 66 -6.57 8.81 2.23
C VAL A 66 -8.09 8.56 2.28
N PRO A 67 -8.82 8.47 1.15
CA PRO A 67 -10.27 8.25 1.18
C PRO A 67 -10.65 6.89 1.76
N SER A 68 -9.91 5.82 1.45
CA SER A 68 -10.18 4.49 2.00
C SER A 68 -10.02 4.48 3.52
N THR A 69 -8.91 5.01 4.05
CA THR A 69 -8.71 5.04 5.52
C THR A 69 -9.74 5.94 6.21
N THR A 70 -10.12 7.05 5.58
CA THR A 70 -11.20 7.91 6.10
C THR A 70 -12.51 7.13 6.17
N SER A 71 -12.87 6.41 5.10
CA SER A 71 -14.07 5.57 5.07
C SER A 71 -14.03 4.47 6.14
N MET A 72 -12.88 3.83 6.36
CA MET A 72 -12.73 2.83 7.42
C MET A 72 -13.03 3.42 8.81
N VAL A 73 -12.56 4.64 9.09
CA VAL A 73 -12.79 5.31 10.38
C VAL A 73 -14.24 5.79 10.53
N GLU A 74 -14.81 6.38 9.48
CA GLU A 74 -16.13 7.02 9.54
C GLU A 74 -17.30 6.04 9.34
N LYS A 75 -17.09 5.01 8.51
CA LYS A 75 -18.14 4.09 8.05
C LYS A 75 -17.86 2.62 8.36
N SER A 76 -16.65 2.29 8.82
CA SER A 76 -16.22 0.90 9.05
C SER A 76 -16.28 0.03 7.79
N GLU A 77 -15.91 0.62 6.65
CA GLU A 77 -15.75 -0.05 5.35
C GLU A 77 -14.65 0.65 4.52
N PRO A 78 -13.79 -0.08 3.76
CA PRO A 78 -13.69 -1.54 3.68
C PRO A 78 -13.20 -2.16 5.00
N ASP A 79 -13.30 -3.48 5.14
CA ASP A 79 -12.92 -4.19 6.37
C ASP A 79 -11.41 -4.16 6.62
N VAL A 80 -10.61 -4.22 5.55
CA VAL A 80 -9.15 -4.28 5.62
C VAL A 80 -8.54 -3.35 4.58
N SER A 81 -7.52 -2.61 4.97
CA SER A 81 -6.50 -2.09 4.06
C SER A 81 -5.21 -2.87 4.28
N SER A 82 -4.76 -3.55 3.23
CA SER A 82 -3.68 -4.52 3.31
C SER A 82 -2.32 -3.88 3.57
N GLU A 83 -2.13 -2.66 3.10
CA GLU A 83 -0.92 -1.85 3.23
C GLU A 83 -1.30 -0.36 3.35
N THR A 84 -1.16 0.20 4.56
CA THR A 84 -1.42 1.60 4.86
C THR A 84 -0.14 2.28 5.36
N TRP A 85 0.26 3.34 4.68
CA TRP A 85 1.33 4.25 5.06
C TRP A 85 0.81 5.21 6.14
N VAL A 86 0.80 4.78 7.41
CA VAL A 86 0.02 5.43 8.48
C VAL A 86 0.54 6.82 8.86
N ASP A 87 1.84 7.09 8.69
CA ASP A 87 2.45 8.37 9.05
C ASP A 87 2.10 9.50 8.06
N LEU A 88 1.53 9.15 6.89
CA LEU A 88 0.91 10.09 5.96
C LEU A 88 -0.51 10.52 6.38
N LEU A 89 -1.05 9.92 7.45
CA LEU A 89 -2.43 10.15 7.94
C LEU A 89 -2.45 10.50 9.45
N PRO A 90 -1.68 11.51 9.90
CA PRO A 90 -1.41 11.74 11.34
C PRO A 90 -2.60 12.27 12.15
N GLU A 91 -3.72 12.57 11.49
CA GLU A 91 -4.99 12.86 12.15
C GLU A 91 -5.94 11.64 12.09
N ILE A 92 -6.16 11.10 10.88
CA ILE A 92 -7.17 10.07 10.62
C ILE A 92 -6.85 8.78 11.38
N VAL A 93 -5.60 8.28 11.27
CA VAL A 93 -5.23 7.00 11.89
C VAL A 93 -5.21 7.09 13.42
N PRO A 94 -4.51 8.06 14.07
CA PRO A 94 -4.52 8.16 15.52
C PRO A 94 -5.91 8.37 16.12
N ARG A 95 -6.77 9.15 15.45
CA ARG A 95 -8.18 9.31 15.85
C ARG A 95 -8.93 7.99 15.75
N GLY A 96 -8.81 7.29 14.62
CA GLY A 96 -9.45 6.00 14.40
C GLY A 96 -9.04 4.94 15.42
N LEU A 97 -7.77 4.91 15.81
CA LEU A 97 -7.26 4.02 16.86
C LEU A 97 -7.82 4.40 18.24
N LYS A 98 -7.76 5.69 18.60
CA LYS A 98 -8.27 6.21 19.87
C LYS A 98 -9.77 5.93 20.04
N ASP A 99 -10.54 6.14 18.97
CA ASP A 99 -12.00 5.97 18.96
C ASP A 99 -12.41 4.51 18.71
N GLN A 100 -11.44 3.59 18.65
CA GLN A 100 -11.63 2.15 18.40
C GLN A 100 -12.46 1.87 17.14
N LYS A 101 -12.23 2.65 16.08
CA LYS A 101 -12.83 2.44 14.76
C LYS A 101 -12.00 1.51 13.88
N ILE A 102 -10.68 1.55 14.06
CA ILE A 102 -9.70 0.71 13.37
C ILE A 102 -8.70 0.13 14.37
N ILE A 103 -7.96 -0.88 13.93
CA ILE A 103 -6.76 -1.39 14.60
C ILE A 103 -5.61 -1.48 13.60
N GLU A 104 -4.38 -1.36 14.10
CA GLU A 104 -3.17 -1.77 13.38
C GLU A 104 -2.90 -3.25 13.67
N ALA A 105 -2.63 -4.04 12.64
CA ALA A 105 -2.19 -5.43 12.77
C ALA A 105 -0.70 -5.57 12.44
N ALA A 106 -0.30 -6.48 11.54
CA ALA A 106 1.10 -6.64 11.18
C ALA A 106 1.66 -5.39 10.49
N LYS A 107 2.98 -5.20 10.60
CA LYS A 107 3.70 -4.34 9.64
C LYS A 107 3.69 -5.03 8.28
N ALA A 108 3.00 -4.43 7.31
CA ALA A 108 2.94 -4.94 5.94
C ALA A 108 4.34 -4.88 5.28
N LEU A 109 5.07 -3.80 5.56
CA LEU A 109 6.50 -3.64 5.25
C LEU A 109 7.28 -3.50 6.58
N PRO A 110 7.82 -4.60 7.15
CA PRO A 110 8.56 -4.56 8.40
C PRO A 110 9.82 -3.69 8.36
N ASP A 111 10.41 -3.53 7.18
CA ASP A 111 11.59 -2.70 6.93
C ASP A 111 11.26 -1.20 6.93
N GLY A 112 9.97 -0.84 6.94
CA GLY A 112 9.51 0.53 6.79
C GLY A 112 9.64 1.07 5.37
N GLY A 113 9.06 2.23 5.15
CA GLY A 113 9.12 2.93 3.87
C GLY A 113 10.07 4.11 3.91
N VAL A 114 10.81 4.32 2.81
CA VAL A 114 11.59 5.55 2.62
C VAL A 114 10.91 6.36 1.53
N GLN A 115 10.60 7.62 1.82
CA GLN A 115 9.95 8.53 0.90
C GLN A 115 10.69 9.85 0.85
N GLY A 116 10.57 10.56 -0.27
CA GLY A 116 11.20 11.86 -0.41
C GLY A 116 11.20 12.36 -1.84
N TRP A 117 12.04 13.37 -2.07
CA TRP A 117 12.32 13.86 -3.42
C TRP A 117 13.56 13.20 -3.99
N TRP A 118 13.42 12.66 -5.19
CA TRP A 118 14.45 11.92 -5.90
C TRP A 118 14.83 12.63 -7.19
N ILE A 119 16.08 12.48 -7.58
CA ILE A 119 16.62 12.92 -8.86
C ILE A 119 17.29 11.74 -9.59
N PRO A 120 17.40 11.77 -10.92
CA PRO A 120 18.18 10.77 -11.64
C PRO A 120 19.64 10.75 -11.20
N LYS A 121 20.21 9.55 -11.07
CA LYS A 121 21.61 9.40 -10.66
C LYS A 121 22.59 10.09 -11.63
N TYR A 122 22.29 10.09 -12.93
CA TYR A 122 23.13 10.77 -13.93
C TYR A 122 23.18 12.29 -13.72
N VAL A 123 22.13 12.92 -13.16
CA VAL A 123 22.16 14.34 -12.80
C VAL A 123 23.08 14.55 -11.60
N ALA A 124 22.95 13.71 -10.56
CA ALA A 124 23.78 13.79 -9.37
C ALA A 124 25.28 13.50 -9.65
N GLU A 125 25.58 12.62 -10.60
CA GLU A 125 26.96 12.32 -11.02
C GLU A 125 27.57 13.45 -11.85
N ALA A 126 26.78 14.10 -12.71
CA ALA A 126 27.22 15.27 -13.47
C ALA A 126 27.36 16.53 -12.59
N HIS A 127 26.57 16.61 -11.51
CA HIS A 127 26.52 17.74 -10.56
C HIS A 127 26.72 17.25 -9.12
N PRO A 128 27.95 16.87 -8.73
CA PRO A 128 28.23 16.26 -7.43
C PRO A 128 28.02 17.20 -6.24
N ASP A 129 27.81 18.49 -6.49
CA ASP A 129 27.40 19.51 -5.53
C ASP A 129 25.90 19.44 -5.17
N ILE A 130 25.07 18.80 -5.99
CA ILE A 130 23.63 18.63 -5.74
C ILE A 130 23.40 17.38 -4.87
N LYS A 131 23.28 17.60 -3.56
CA LYS A 131 23.05 16.53 -2.57
C LYS A 131 21.79 16.72 -1.75
N THR A 132 21.31 17.96 -1.65
CA THR A 132 20.20 18.33 -0.78
C THR A 132 19.07 18.97 -1.58
N ILE A 133 17.88 19.04 -0.98
CA ILE A 133 16.75 19.77 -1.57
C ILE A 133 17.13 21.23 -1.84
N ASP A 134 17.81 21.89 -0.91
CA ASP A 134 18.26 23.26 -1.08
C ASP A 134 19.27 23.44 -2.22
N ASP A 135 20.13 22.45 -2.46
CA ASP A 135 21.07 22.50 -3.60
C ASP A 135 20.33 22.36 -4.92
N ALA A 136 19.45 21.38 -5.05
CA ALA A 136 18.68 21.16 -6.26
C ALA A 136 17.82 22.39 -6.61
N LEU A 137 17.19 23.02 -5.60
CA LEU A 137 16.34 24.18 -5.81
C LEU A 137 17.10 25.47 -6.20
N LYS A 138 18.44 25.49 -6.18
CA LYS A 138 19.23 26.61 -6.74
C LYS A 138 19.38 26.52 -8.26
N HIS A 139 19.06 25.36 -8.84
CA HIS A 139 19.39 25.00 -10.22
C HIS A 139 18.16 24.54 -11.01
N PRO A 140 17.12 25.38 -11.19
CA PRO A 140 15.94 25.01 -11.98
C PRO A 140 16.28 24.60 -13.42
N GLU A 141 17.37 25.12 -13.99
CA GLU A 141 17.85 24.79 -15.34
C GLU A 141 18.24 23.31 -15.52
N LEU A 142 18.54 22.60 -14.43
CA LEU A 142 18.89 21.19 -14.46
C LEU A 142 17.67 20.28 -14.46
N PHE A 143 16.48 20.83 -14.20
CA PHE A 143 15.25 20.07 -14.03
C PHE A 143 14.13 20.60 -14.94
N PRO A 144 14.35 20.77 -16.25
CA PRO A 144 13.45 21.53 -17.12
C PRO A 144 12.01 21.01 -17.08
N ASP A 145 11.06 21.93 -16.93
CA ASP A 145 9.65 21.59 -16.97
C ASP A 145 9.20 21.25 -18.40
N PRO A 146 8.55 20.08 -18.62
CA PRO A 146 8.06 19.67 -19.93
C PRO A 146 6.98 20.59 -20.52
N GLU A 147 6.29 21.38 -19.70
CA GLU A 147 5.25 22.33 -20.09
C GLU A 147 5.76 23.78 -20.17
N ASP A 148 6.83 24.12 -19.43
CA ASP A 148 7.46 25.44 -19.43
C ASP A 148 8.98 25.34 -19.23
N SER A 149 9.71 25.17 -20.32
CA SER A 149 11.19 25.03 -20.31
C SER A 149 11.96 26.20 -19.67
N SER A 150 11.31 27.33 -19.35
CA SER A 150 11.93 28.44 -18.61
C SER A 150 12.04 28.19 -17.10
N LYS A 151 11.43 27.11 -16.62
CA LYS A 151 11.34 26.73 -15.20
C LYS A 151 11.79 25.29 -14.96
N GLY A 152 12.05 25.00 -13.69
CA GLY A 152 12.26 23.64 -13.21
C GLY A 152 10.94 22.92 -12.87
N VAL A 153 10.94 21.59 -12.80
CA VAL A 153 9.77 20.79 -12.41
C VAL A 153 10.04 19.93 -11.17
N ILE A 154 9.01 19.88 -10.32
CA ILE A 154 8.87 18.87 -9.27
C ILE A 154 7.61 18.08 -9.56
N PHE A 155 7.73 16.79 -9.86
CA PHE A 155 6.57 15.91 -10.01
C PHE A 155 6.01 15.57 -8.62
N ASN A 156 4.73 15.87 -8.41
CA ASN A 156 4.01 15.59 -7.18
C ASN A 156 3.67 14.09 -7.05
N GLY A 157 3.10 13.68 -5.91
CA GLY A 157 2.47 12.36 -5.76
C GLY A 157 1.15 12.25 -6.54
N ALA A 158 0.65 11.03 -6.69
CA ALA A 158 -0.63 10.76 -7.35
C ALA A 158 -1.82 11.30 -6.56
N GLN A 159 -2.90 11.67 -7.25
CA GLN A 159 -4.10 12.15 -6.58
C GLN A 159 -4.64 11.11 -5.57
N GLY A 160 -5.11 11.58 -4.41
CA GLY A 160 -5.65 10.73 -3.33
C GLY A 160 -4.59 10.17 -2.36
N TRP A 161 -3.30 10.36 -2.62
CA TRP A 161 -2.23 9.96 -1.72
C TRP A 161 -1.90 11.02 -0.67
N GLY A 162 -1.45 10.60 0.51
CA GLY A 162 -0.94 11.52 1.53
C GLY A 162 0.37 12.20 1.11
N ALA A 163 1.20 11.50 0.32
CA ALA A 163 2.44 12.05 -0.22
C ALA A 163 2.25 13.26 -1.14
N THR A 164 1.09 13.36 -1.79
CA THR A 164 0.69 14.49 -2.63
C THR A 164 0.46 15.74 -1.80
N VAL A 165 -0.13 15.57 -0.61
CA VAL A 165 -0.27 16.64 0.36
C VAL A 165 1.11 17.05 0.91
N VAL A 166 1.90 16.06 1.33
CA VAL A 166 3.26 16.29 1.87
C VAL A 166 4.14 17.04 0.88
N THR A 167 4.19 16.59 -0.38
CA THR A 167 5.03 17.20 -1.41
C THR A 167 4.54 18.60 -1.78
N ALA A 168 3.22 18.82 -1.86
CA ALA A 168 2.69 20.17 -2.07
C ALA A 168 3.04 21.14 -0.92
N GLN A 169 3.03 20.67 0.32
CA GLN A 169 3.37 21.49 1.48
C GLN A 169 4.89 21.73 1.58
N LEU A 170 5.71 20.73 1.27
CA LEU A 170 7.17 20.91 1.17
C LEU A 170 7.54 21.85 0.02
N PHE A 171 6.86 21.77 -1.12
CA PHE A 171 7.05 22.70 -2.24
C PHE A 171 6.85 24.16 -1.82
N LYS A 172 5.79 24.45 -1.04
CA LYS A 172 5.57 25.77 -0.43
C LYS A 172 6.63 26.10 0.62
N ALA A 173 6.94 25.16 1.53
CA ALA A 173 7.85 25.37 2.64
C ALA A 173 9.28 25.71 2.20
N TYR A 174 9.74 25.12 1.09
CA TYR A 174 11.03 25.43 0.48
C TYR A 174 11.01 26.63 -0.47
N ASN A 175 9.85 27.29 -0.61
CA ASN A 175 9.60 28.41 -1.51
C ASN A 175 9.99 28.11 -2.96
N ALA A 176 9.62 26.92 -3.45
CA ALA A 176 10.08 26.42 -4.75
C ALA A 176 9.57 27.26 -5.93
N THR A 177 8.37 27.86 -5.83
CA THR A 177 7.84 28.78 -6.84
C THR A 177 8.79 29.96 -7.09
N ASP A 178 9.22 30.64 -6.03
CA ASP A 178 10.11 31.81 -6.14
C ASP A 178 11.52 31.42 -6.60
N LYS A 179 11.87 30.15 -6.44
CA LYS A 179 13.12 29.55 -6.95
C LYS A 179 13.00 29.05 -8.39
N GLY A 180 11.87 29.32 -9.06
CA GLY A 180 11.70 29.04 -10.49
C GLY A 180 11.23 27.61 -10.80
N PHE A 181 10.56 26.94 -9.86
CA PHE A 181 9.99 25.62 -10.08
C PHE A 181 8.46 25.68 -10.22
N ASN A 182 7.91 24.76 -11.02
CA ASN A 182 6.50 24.41 -11.01
C ASN A 182 6.31 23.05 -10.30
N LEU A 183 5.15 22.89 -9.66
CA LEU A 183 4.70 21.62 -9.11
C LEU A 183 3.73 20.99 -10.11
N LEU A 184 4.12 19.87 -10.72
CA LEU A 184 3.30 19.19 -11.71
C LEU A 184 2.51 18.06 -11.04
N ASP A 185 1.20 18.06 -11.26
CA ASP A 185 0.29 17.00 -10.81
C ASP A 185 0.27 15.85 -11.85
N PRO A 186 0.74 14.65 -11.50
CA PRO A 186 0.70 13.52 -12.42
C PRO A 186 -0.71 12.93 -12.62
N GLY A 187 -1.70 13.32 -11.80
CA GLY A 187 -3.08 12.85 -11.80
C GLY A 187 -3.26 11.42 -11.26
N SER A 188 -2.37 10.49 -11.57
CA SER A 188 -2.45 9.09 -11.16
C SER A 188 -1.07 8.47 -10.92
N ALA A 189 -1.02 7.31 -10.25
CA ALA A 189 0.21 6.55 -10.03
C ALA A 189 0.90 6.20 -11.36
N ALA A 190 0.13 5.69 -12.33
CA ALA A 190 0.63 5.39 -13.67
C ALA A 190 1.09 6.65 -14.42
N GLY A 191 0.43 7.79 -14.20
CA GLY A 191 0.85 9.08 -14.73
C GLY A 191 2.20 9.53 -14.17
N LEU A 192 2.43 9.34 -12.86
CA LEU A 192 3.69 9.65 -12.19
C LEU A 192 4.82 8.76 -12.74
N ASP A 193 4.62 7.44 -12.73
CA ASP A 193 5.59 6.49 -13.27
C ASP A 193 5.91 6.76 -14.75
N GLY A 194 4.89 7.09 -15.54
CA GLY A 194 5.04 7.45 -16.95
C GLY A 194 5.82 8.75 -17.18
N ALA A 195 5.59 9.78 -16.36
CA ALA A 195 6.34 11.03 -16.42
C ALA A 195 7.82 10.82 -16.06
N ILE A 196 8.09 10.08 -14.99
CA ILE A 196 9.44 9.73 -14.56
C ILE A 196 10.16 8.93 -15.64
N ALA A 197 9.54 7.84 -16.13
CA ALA A 197 10.12 7.00 -17.17
C ALA A 197 10.44 7.80 -18.44
N LYS A 198 9.51 8.63 -18.90
CA LYS A 198 9.69 9.45 -20.11
C LYS A 198 10.86 10.43 -19.98
N ALA A 199 10.96 11.14 -18.85
CA ALA A 199 12.06 12.08 -18.62
C ALA A 199 13.41 11.35 -18.49
N TYR A 200 13.43 10.22 -17.78
CA TYR A 200 14.64 9.42 -17.57
C TYR A 200 15.19 8.84 -18.87
N GLU A 201 14.33 8.26 -19.71
CA GLU A 201 14.72 7.69 -21.01
C GLU A 201 15.23 8.76 -21.99
N ARG A 202 14.83 10.02 -21.80
CA ARG A 202 15.33 11.18 -22.56
C ARG A 202 16.61 11.79 -21.98
N LYS A 203 17.11 11.26 -20.85
CA LYS A 203 18.23 11.83 -20.10
C LYS A 203 18.01 13.28 -19.66
N GLU A 204 16.74 13.64 -19.44
CA GLU A 204 16.34 14.95 -18.90
C GLU A 204 16.42 14.91 -17.36
N GLY A 205 16.86 15.98 -16.72
CA GLY A 205 16.79 16.05 -15.25
C GLY A 205 15.38 16.36 -14.78
N PHE A 206 15.00 15.82 -13.63
CA PHE A 206 13.76 16.14 -12.94
C PHE A 206 13.92 15.93 -11.43
N ILE A 207 13.05 16.56 -10.64
CA ILE A 207 12.82 16.21 -9.24
C ILE A 207 11.44 15.56 -9.16
N THR A 208 11.30 14.48 -8.39
CA THR A 208 10.01 13.80 -8.21
C THR A 208 9.82 13.34 -6.79
N TYR A 209 8.59 13.40 -6.28
CA TYR A 209 8.22 12.56 -5.16
C TYR A 209 8.31 11.09 -5.57
N TYR A 210 8.97 10.28 -4.76
CA TYR A 210 8.91 8.83 -4.89
C TYR A 210 9.25 8.11 -3.58
N TRP A 211 9.07 6.78 -3.57
CA TRP A 211 9.33 5.96 -2.39
C TRP A 211 10.07 4.67 -2.73
N ALA A 212 10.68 4.08 -1.70
CA ALA A 212 11.26 2.75 -1.72
C ALA A 212 10.56 1.89 -0.65
N PRO A 213 10.27 0.61 -0.97
CA PRO A 213 10.62 -0.12 -2.20
C PRO A 213 9.64 0.11 -3.36
N THR A 214 10.15 0.09 -4.59
CA THR A 214 9.36 0.22 -5.84
C THR A 214 10.10 -0.43 -7.00
N ALA A 215 9.37 -0.94 -8.00
CA ALA A 215 9.99 -1.46 -9.23
C ALA A 215 10.71 -0.35 -10.02
N LEU A 216 10.14 0.85 -10.03
CA LEU A 216 10.70 1.97 -10.78
C LEU A 216 12.10 2.34 -10.27
N LEU A 217 12.33 2.40 -8.95
CA LEU A 217 13.68 2.63 -8.41
C LEU A 217 14.64 1.46 -8.64
N GLY A 218 14.11 0.26 -8.90
CA GLY A 218 14.92 -0.88 -9.34
C GLY A 218 15.30 -0.81 -10.83
N LYS A 219 14.46 -0.17 -11.66
CA LYS A 219 14.67 -0.01 -13.10
C LYS A 219 15.49 1.23 -13.45
N TYR A 220 15.25 2.34 -12.76
CA TYR A 220 15.90 3.63 -13.00
C TYR A 220 16.74 4.01 -11.80
N ASP A 221 18.06 4.12 -12.02
CA ASP A 221 19.00 4.56 -11.00
C ASP A 221 18.70 6.02 -10.61
N MET A 222 18.23 6.21 -9.38
CA MET A 222 17.89 7.50 -8.81
C MET A 222 18.53 7.66 -7.43
N VAL A 223 18.69 8.91 -6.99
CA VAL A 223 19.21 9.24 -5.66
C VAL A 223 18.23 10.17 -4.95
N MET A 224 17.97 9.88 -3.68
CA MET A 224 17.13 10.73 -2.85
C MET A 224 17.92 11.97 -2.40
N LEU A 225 17.33 13.16 -2.57
CA LEU A 225 17.87 14.40 -2.04
C LEU A 225 17.78 14.39 -0.52
N LYS A 226 18.85 14.84 0.15
CA LYS A 226 18.88 14.93 1.60
C LYS A 226 18.11 16.15 2.09
N PHE A 227 17.44 15.98 3.22
CA PHE A 227 16.91 17.09 4.01
C PHE A 227 18.04 17.73 4.81
N THR A 228 18.09 19.07 4.80
CA THR A 228 19.04 19.88 5.57
C THR A 228 18.53 20.21 6.98
N VAL A 229 17.23 19.98 7.19
CA VAL A 229 16.51 20.17 8.45
C VAL A 229 16.24 18.81 9.11
N PRO A 230 16.09 18.75 10.44
CA PRO A 230 15.69 17.52 11.12
C PRO A 230 14.22 17.17 10.82
N GLN A 231 13.83 15.95 11.21
CA GLN A 231 12.41 15.61 11.30
C GLN A 231 11.77 16.46 12.41
N ASP A 232 10.56 16.96 12.15
CA ASP A 232 9.77 17.71 13.12
C ASP A 232 8.33 17.16 13.13
N ALA A 233 8.03 16.27 14.08
CA ALA A 233 6.72 15.66 14.19
C ALA A 233 5.59 16.66 14.47
N ALA A 234 5.89 17.80 15.12
CA ALA A 234 4.88 18.81 15.40
C ALA A 234 4.53 19.58 14.13
N GLU A 235 5.54 20.00 13.36
CA GLU A 235 5.33 20.65 12.06
C GLU A 235 4.72 19.70 11.04
N TRP A 236 5.14 18.44 11.06
CA TRP A 236 4.62 17.39 10.18
C TRP A 236 3.10 17.30 10.29
N LYS A 237 2.61 17.16 11.52
CA LYS A 237 1.18 17.11 11.84
C LYS A 237 0.47 18.45 11.62
N ARG A 238 1.11 19.57 11.97
CA ARG A 238 0.49 20.91 11.87
C ARG A 238 0.21 21.28 10.42
N CYS A 239 1.20 21.08 9.54
CA CYS A 239 1.22 21.70 8.23
C CYS A 239 1.71 20.84 7.09
N ILE A 240 2.66 19.93 7.27
CA ILE A 240 3.16 19.13 6.13
C ILE A 240 2.10 18.15 5.62
N THR A 241 1.30 17.56 6.50
CA THR A 241 0.20 16.66 6.12
C THR A 241 -1.15 17.37 5.99
N ASN A 242 -1.18 18.70 5.96
CA ASN A 242 -2.40 19.49 5.89
C ASN A 242 -2.34 20.47 4.71
N LEU A 243 -3.04 20.15 3.62
CA LEU A 243 -3.01 20.94 2.37
C LEU A 243 -3.52 22.38 2.57
N GLN A 244 -4.38 22.61 3.56
CA GLN A 244 -4.98 23.90 3.87
C GLN A 244 -4.07 24.78 4.75
N CYS A 245 -2.96 24.26 5.25
CA CYS A 245 -2.05 25.09 6.03
C CYS A 245 -1.37 26.16 5.13
N PRO A 246 -1.45 27.45 5.51
CA PRO A 246 -0.91 28.55 4.70
C PRO A 246 0.60 28.76 4.87
N ASP A 247 1.20 28.27 5.96
CA ASP A 247 2.58 28.60 6.37
C ASP A 247 3.41 27.35 6.76
N PRO A 248 3.55 26.34 5.86
CA PRO A 248 4.37 25.17 6.15
C PRO A 248 5.86 25.54 6.26
N LYS A 249 6.57 24.88 7.18
CA LYS A 249 8.02 25.00 7.34
C LYS A 249 8.73 23.71 6.91
N PRO A 250 9.97 23.78 6.39
CA PRO A 250 10.70 22.58 6.02
C PRO A 250 10.82 21.60 7.19
N ALA A 251 10.54 20.33 6.93
CA ALA A 251 10.75 19.23 7.87
C ALA A 251 11.22 17.99 7.10
N ALA A 252 12.09 17.18 7.69
CA ALA A 252 12.51 15.93 7.06
C ALA A 252 11.38 14.90 7.02
N TRP A 253 11.34 14.13 5.93
CA TRP A 253 10.45 12.97 5.83
C TRP A 253 10.83 11.93 6.89
N PRO A 254 9.87 11.42 7.70
CA PRO A 254 10.14 10.31 8.61
C PRO A 254 10.45 9.02 7.83
N VAL A 255 10.99 8.02 8.51
CA VAL A 255 10.86 6.64 8.02
C VAL A 255 9.43 6.21 8.30
N ASP A 256 8.68 5.88 7.25
CA ASP A 256 7.27 5.59 7.38
C ASP A 256 7.03 4.18 7.94
N ASN A 257 6.07 4.08 8.83
CA ASN A 257 5.48 2.83 9.24
C ASN A 257 4.36 2.45 8.28
N VAL A 258 4.41 1.19 7.84
CA VAL A 258 3.43 0.65 6.89
C VAL A 258 2.78 -0.58 7.53
N TYR A 259 1.50 -0.45 7.85
CA TYR A 259 0.73 -1.46 8.59
C TYR A 259 -0.43 -1.98 7.76
N THR A 260 -0.83 -3.22 8.03
CA THR A 260 -2.19 -3.67 7.77
C THR A 260 -3.12 -2.94 8.73
N VAL A 261 -4.16 -2.30 8.20
CA VAL A 261 -5.20 -1.65 9.01
C VAL A 261 -6.50 -2.43 8.84
N LEU A 262 -7.17 -2.74 9.93
CA LEU A 262 -8.47 -3.41 9.93
C LEU A 262 -9.49 -2.52 10.61
N THR A 263 -10.74 -2.56 10.18
CA THR A 263 -11.82 -1.97 10.98
C THR A 263 -11.97 -2.76 12.26
N LYS A 264 -12.28 -2.07 13.37
CA LYS A 264 -12.51 -2.72 14.66
C LYS A 264 -13.69 -3.69 14.57
N LYS A 265 -14.71 -3.32 13.82
CA LYS A 265 -15.88 -4.15 13.53
C LYS A 265 -15.47 -5.50 12.94
N PHE A 266 -14.64 -5.50 11.88
CA PHE A 266 -14.16 -6.74 11.29
C PHE A 266 -13.25 -7.51 12.25
N ALA A 267 -12.31 -6.84 12.91
CA ALA A 267 -11.40 -7.47 13.85
C ALA A 267 -12.12 -8.18 15.02
N ASP A 268 -13.29 -7.71 15.43
CA ASP A 268 -14.10 -8.31 16.49
C ASP A 268 -14.94 -9.51 16.02
N SER A 269 -15.30 -9.56 14.74
CA SER A 269 -16.15 -10.61 14.18
C SER A 269 -15.39 -11.67 13.38
N ALA A 270 -14.18 -11.36 12.93
CA ALA A 270 -13.37 -12.27 12.11
C ALA A 270 -13.02 -13.55 12.88
N PRO A 271 -12.99 -14.72 12.21
CA PRO A 271 -12.46 -15.93 12.82
C PRO A 271 -11.03 -15.71 13.36
N PRO A 272 -10.68 -16.25 14.53
CA PRO A 272 -9.38 -16.03 15.16
C PRO A 272 -8.19 -16.33 14.23
N GLU A 273 -8.29 -17.37 13.41
CA GLU A 273 -7.27 -17.79 12.46
C GLU A 273 -7.08 -16.81 11.29
N VAL A 274 -8.13 -16.08 10.89
CA VAL A 274 -8.06 -15.02 9.87
C VAL A 274 -7.47 -13.75 10.47
N LEU A 275 -7.86 -13.42 11.70
CA LEU A 275 -7.28 -12.28 12.42
C LEU A 275 -5.78 -12.50 12.68
N GLU A 276 -5.37 -13.72 13.03
CA GLU A 276 -3.96 -14.07 13.24
C GLU A 276 -3.13 -13.98 11.96
N TYR A 277 -3.70 -14.38 10.82
CA TYR A 277 -3.08 -14.19 9.51
C TYR A 277 -2.72 -12.72 9.27
N PHE A 278 -3.66 -11.79 9.45
CA PHE A 278 -3.41 -10.35 9.28
C PHE A 278 -2.44 -9.75 10.31
N LYS A 279 -2.34 -10.35 11.51
CA LYS A 279 -1.37 -9.97 12.54
C LYS A 279 0.03 -10.54 12.32
N THR A 280 0.16 -11.51 11.42
CA THR A 280 1.43 -12.18 11.11
C THR A 280 2.02 -11.73 9.79
N ARG A 281 1.18 -11.52 8.77
CA ARG A 281 1.63 -11.43 7.38
C ARG A 281 2.26 -10.08 7.01
N GLY A 282 3.47 -10.15 6.49
CA GLY A 282 4.25 -9.03 5.96
C GLY A 282 5.46 -9.55 5.20
N TRP A 283 6.03 -8.72 4.33
CA TRP A 283 7.16 -9.09 3.48
C TRP A 283 8.25 -8.02 3.49
N SER A 284 9.47 -8.39 3.12
CA SER A 284 10.58 -7.43 3.05
C SER A 284 10.45 -6.50 1.85
N ASN A 285 11.09 -5.35 1.94
CA ASN A 285 11.22 -4.41 0.83
C ASN A 285 11.88 -5.05 -0.40
N ALA A 286 12.84 -5.95 -0.17
CA ALA A 286 13.53 -6.70 -1.22
C ALA A 286 12.60 -7.72 -1.91
N THR A 287 11.70 -8.35 -1.16
CA THR A 287 10.71 -9.31 -1.70
C THR A 287 9.73 -8.60 -2.62
N VAL A 288 9.05 -7.56 -2.13
CA VAL A 288 8.05 -6.83 -2.91
C VAL A 288 8.68 -6.14 -4.12
N GLY A 289 9.91 -5.62 -3.98
CA GLY A 289 10.67 -5.05 -5.09
C GLY A 289 10.87 -6.03 -6.25
N LYS A 290 11.16 -7.32 -5.96
CA LYS A 290 11.29 -8.35 -7.00
C LYS A 290 9.96 -8.68 -7.68
N VAL A 291 8.86 -8.73 -6.92
CA VAL A 291 7.53 -9.01 -7.49
C VAL A 291 7.12 -7.87 -8.43
N MET A 292 7.23 -6.62 -7.99
CA MET A 292 6.88 -5.47 -8.83
C MET A 292 7.79 -5.36 -10.07
N ALA A 293 9.07 -5.72 -9.94
CA ALA A 293 9.98 -5.78 -11.09
C ALA A 293 9.51 -6.81 -12.11
N TRP A 294 9.13 -8.01 -11.65
CA TRP A 294 8.55 -9.04 -12.50
C TRP A 294 7.25 -8.59 -13.17
N GLU A 295 6.35 -7.91 -12.43
CA GLU A 295 5.12 -7.36 -12.99
C GLU A 295 5.41 -6.36 -14.12
N THR A 296 6.39 -5.48 -13.90
CA THR A 296 6.80 -4.50 -14.90
C THR A 296 7.36 -5.15 -16.16
N GLU A 297 8.23 -6.16 -16.01
CA GLU A 297 8.84 -6.88 -17.13
C GLU A 297 7.83 -7.68 -17.95
N ASN A 298 6.79 -8.21 -17.29
CA ASN A 298 5.78 -9.07 -17.90
C ASN A 298 4.47 -8.35 -18.23
N GLN A 299 4.40 -7.04 -17.96
CA GLN A 299 3.17 -6.25 -18.05
C GLN A 299 2.00 -6.88 -17.27
N ALA A 300 2.32 -7.47 -16.11
CA ALA A 300 1.38 -8.21 -15.30
C ALA A 300 0.56 -7.30 -14.39
N THR A 301 -0.65 -7.74 -14.07
CA THR A 301 -1.55 -7.12 -13.11
C THR A 301 -1.21 -7.51 -11.67
N GLY A 302 -1.71 -6.75 -10.67
CA GLY A 302 -1.55 -7.08 -9.25
C GLY A 302 -2.01 -8.49 -8.88
N ASP A 303 -3.07 -9.00 -9.53
CA ASP A 303 -3.54 -10.38 -9.35
C ASP A 303 -2.52 -11.41 -9.88
N GLU A 304 -1.95 -11.17 -11.07
CA GLU A 304 -0.89 -12.02 -11.62
C GLU A 304 0.38 -11.96 -10.78
N GLY A 305 0.79 -10.77 -10.31
CA GLY A 305 1.88 -10.59 -9.37
C GLY A 305 1.67 -11.32 -8.05
N SER A 306 0.43 -11.35 -7.53
CA SER A 306 0.10 -12.11 -6.33
C SER A 306 0.30 -13.62 -6.52
N LYS A 307 -0.13 -14.18 -7.65
CA LYS A 307 0.04 -15.61 -7.97
C LYS A 307 1.50 -15.94 -8.23
N HIS A 308 2.25 -15.04 -8.87
CA HIS A 308 3.69 -15.16 -9.02
C HIS A 308 4.39 -15.20 -7.65
N PHE A 309 4.06 -14.25 -6.77
CA PHE A 309 4.58 -14.23 -5.40
C PHE A 309 4.28 -15.54 -4.65
N LEU A 310 3.02 -15.99 -4.68
CA LEU A 310 2.59 -17.22 -4.00
C LEU A 310 3.27 -18.49 -4.56
N LYS A 311 3.61 -18.52 -5.85
CA LYS A 311 4.34 -19.65 -6.46
C LYS A 311 5.83 -19.64 -6.09
N GLU A 312 6.47 -18.48 -6.16
CA GLU A 312 7.93 -18.37 -6.04
C GLU A 312 8.43 -18.14 -4.61
N ASN A 313 7.57 -17.71 -3.67
CA ASN A 313 7.96 -17.31 -2.31
C ASN A 313 7.25 -18.13 -1.23
N LYS A 314 7.08 -19.43 -1.47
CA LYS A 314 6.42 -20.36 -0.55
C LYS A 314 7.02 -20.34 0.85
N ASP A 315 8.34 -20.28 0.94
CA ASP A 315 9.07 -20.22 2.20
C ASP A 315 8.73 -18.98 3.05
N ILE A 316 8.20 -17.92 2.43
CA ILE A 316 7.72 -16.72 3.11
C ILE A 316 6.27 -16.93 3.56
N TRP A 317 5.35 -17.09 2.62
CA TRP A 317 3.93 -16.99 2.93
C TRP A 317 3.37 -18.19 3.69
N THR A 318 3.97 -19.39 3.58
CA THR A 318 3.51 -20.55 4.35
C THR A 318 3.75 -20.39 5.85
N LYS A 319 4.56 -19.41 6.27
CA LYS A 319 4.75 -19.05 7.68
C LYS A 319 3.64 -18.15 8.22
N TRP A 320 2.84 -17.54 7.34
CA TRP A 320 1.75 -16.64 7.72
C TRP A 320 0.46 -17.38 8.10
N VAL A 321 0.34 -18.63 7.67
CA VAL A 321 -0.89 -19.43 7.81
C VAL A 321 -0.59 -20.82 8.41
N PRO A 322 -1.58 -21.49 9.03
CA PRO A 322 -1.44 -22.88 9.44
C PRO A 322 -1.13 -23.82 8.27
N ALA A 323 -0.50 -24.96 8.56
CA ALA A 323 -0.03 -25.89 7.53
C ALA A 323 -1.16 -26.50 6.66
N ASP A 324 -2.37 -26.66 7.21
CA ASP A 324 -3.53 -27.14 6.45
C ASP A 324 -4.08 -26.05 5.52
N VAL A 325 -4.07 -24.78 5.95
CA VAL A 325 -4.40 -23.62 5.11
C VAL A 325 -3.39 -23.47 3.99
N ALA A 326 -2.09 -23.58 4.29
CA ALA A 326 -1.03 -23.54 3.30
C ALA A 326 -1.25 -24.58 2.19
N LYS A 327 -1.55 -25.83 2.55
CA LYS A 327 -1.83 -26.90 1.58
C LYS A 327 -3.02 -26.59 0.66
N LYS A 328 -4.08 -25.96 1.19
CA LYS A 328 -5.25 -25.58 0.38
C LYS A 328 -4.90 -24.46 -0.61
N VAL A 329 -4.17 -23.45 -0.16
CA VAL A 329 -3.67 -22.36 -1.01
C VAL A 329 -2.76 -22.93 -2.11
N GLU A 330 -1.82 -23.82 -1.77
CA GLU A 330 -0.95 -24.46 -2.77
C GLU A 330 -1.71 -25.29 -3.80
N ALA A 331 -2.76 -25.99 -3.38
CA ALA A 331 -3.59 -26.80 -4.28
C ALA A 331 -4.41 -25.95 -5.26
N ALA A 332 -4.58 -24.65 -5.00
CA ALA A 332 -5.35 -23.72 -5.82
C ALA A 332 -4.50 -22.90 -6.81
N LEU A 333 -3.16 -22.94 -6.73
CA LEU A 333 -2.21 -22.15 -7.55
C LEU A 333 -1.92 -22.77 -8.92
#